data_AF-A0A1Y5Q430-F1
#
_entry.id   AF-A0A1Y5Q430-F1
#
_cell.length_a   1.000
_cell.length_b   1.000
_cell.length_c   1.000
_cell.angle_alpha   90.00
_cell.angle_beta   90.00
_cell.angle_gamma   90.00
#
_symmetry.space_group_name_H-M   'P 1'
#
loop_
_entity.id
_entity.type
_entity.pdbx_description
1 polymer ?
#
loop_
_entity_poly.entity_id
_entity_poly.type
_entity_poly.pdbx_seq_one_letter_code
_entity_poly.pdbx_strand_id
1 'polypeptide(L)'
;MALQTDDRWHIWIDRGGTFTDVVARRPDGTVVTTKYLSEDPARPGDAAVGAIRDLTGAGDGALPPLAIRMGSTVATNALLERKGERTLLATRWNA
;
A
#
# COMPACT_ATOMS: atom_id res chain seq x y z
N MET A 1 17.88 -18.59 -23.49
CA MET A 1 17.70 -17.63 -22.39
C MET A 1 16.31 -17.85 -21.82
N ALA A 2 16.19 -18.67 -20.76
CA ALA A 2 14.90 -18.89 -20.13
C ALA A 2 14.47 -17.57 -19.47
N LEU A 3 13.26 -17.10 -19.77
CA LEU A 3 12.67 -16.01 -19.00
C LEU A 3 12.64 -16.47 -17.55
N GLN A 4 13.34 -15.74 -16.69
CA GLN A 4 13.34 -15.99 -15.26
C GLN A 4 11.90 -15.76 -14.79
N THR A 5 11.15 -16.84 -14.59
CA THR A 5 9.81 -16.79 -14.02
C THR A 5 9.99 -16.40 -12.56
N ASP A 6 9.73 -15.13 -12.28
CA ASP A 6 9.73 -14.63 -10.92
C ASP A 6 8.55 -15.27 -10.18
N ASP A 7 8.87 -16.25 -9.34
CA ASP A 7 7.96 -17.16 -8.64
C ASP A 7 7.36 -16.56 -7.36
N ARG A 8 7.61 -15.27 -7.12
CA ARG A 8 7.03 -14.52 -6.01
C ARG A 8 5.76 -13.77 -6.44
N TRP A 9 4.97 -13.40 -5.45
CA TRP A 9 3.91 -12.41 -5.65
C TRP A 9 4.48 -11.03 -5.96
N HIS A 10 3.88 -10.30 -6.88
CA HIS A 10 4.14 -8.87 -7.08
C HIS A 10 2.88 -8.10 -6.75
N ILE A 11 2.95 -7.15 -5.84
CA ILE A 11 1.77 -6.42 -5.35
C ILE A 11 2.06 -4.92 -5.45
N TRP A 12 1.22 -4.21 -6.18
CA TRP A 12 1.22 -2.75 -6.31
C TRP A 12 -0.01 -2.20 -5.62
N ILE A 13 0.23 -1.28 -4.69
CA ILE A 13 -0.81 -0.72 -3.82
C ILE A 13 -0.83 0.79 -3.98
N ASP A 14 -2.02 1.36 -4.19
CA ASP A 14 -2.27 2.79 -4.10
C ASP A 14 -3.26 3.05 -2.97
N ARG A 15 -2.75 3.56 -1.84
CA ARG A 15 -3.58 3.93 -0.69
C ARG A 15 -4.05 5.39 -0.82
N GLY A 16 -5.33 5.55 -1.12
CA GLY A 16 -6.04 6.82 -1.14
C GLY A 16 -6.74 7.17 0.17
N GLY A 17 -7.49 8.28 0.18
CA GLY A 17 -8.30 8.71 1.32
C GLY A 17 -9.49 7.79 1.59
N THR A 18 -10.27 7.47 0.57
CA THR A 18 -11.47 6.62 0.71
C THR A 18 -11.19 5.14 0.41
N PHE A 19 -10.38 4.87 -0.60
CA PHE A 19 -10.11 3.51 -1.08
C PHE A 19 -8.62 3.21 -1.17
N THR A 20 -8.30 1.94 -0.99
CA THR A 20 -7.00 1.34 -1.29
C THR A 20 -7.17 0.41 -2.48
N ASP A 21 -6.49 0.75 -3.58
CA ASP A 21 -6.50 -0.01 -4.82
C ASP A 21 -5.27 -0.92 -4.87
N VAL A 22 -5.49 -2.19 -5.22
CA VAL A 22 -4.44 -3.19 -5.28
C VAL A 22 -4.47 -3.92 -6.61
N VAL A 23 -3.32 -3.94 -7.28
CA VAL A 23 -3.04 -4.79 -8.44
C VAL A 23 -2.00 -5.81 -7.98
N ALA A 24 -2.20 -7.08 -8.28
CA ALA A 24 -1.25 -8.12 -7.94
C ALA A 24 -1.02 -9.09 -9.10
N ARG A 25 0.22 -9.55 -9.25
CA ARG A 25 0.57 -10.68 -10.10
C ARG A 25 0.94 -11.87 -9.21
N ARG A 26 0.24 -12.98 -9.41
CA ARG A 26 0.52 -14.28 -8.79
C ARG A 26 1.86 -14.83 -9.30
N PRO A 27 2.46 -15.78 -8.56
CA PRO A 27 3.60 -16.57 -9.04
C PRO A 27 3.36 -17.24 -10.40
N ASP A 28 2.11 -17.66 -10.68
CA ASP A 28 1.71 -18.28 -11.94
C ASP A 28 1.57 -17.28 -13.12
N GLY A 29 1.83 -15.99 -12.87
CA GLY A 29 1.71 -14.91 -13.84
C GLY A 29 0.32 -14.28 -13.94
N THR A 30 -0.71 -14.84 -13.30
CA THR A 30 -2.07 -14.29 -13.32
C THR A 30 -2.13 -12.95 -12.63
N VAL A 31 -2.77 -11.96 -13.27
CA VAL A 31 -3.01 -10.64 -12.68
C VAL A 31 -4.40 -10.60 -12.07
N VAL A 32 -4.49 -10.09 -10.85
CA VAL A 32 -5.75 -9.88 -10.11
C VAL A 32 -5.78 -8.48 -9.53
N THR A 33 -6.99 -7.95 -9.35
CA THR A 33 -7.20 -6.62 -8.77
C THR A 33 -8.22 -6.70 -7.66
N THR A 34 -8.05 -5.90 -6.63
CA THR A 34 -9.02 -5.76 -5.54
C THR A 34 -9.03 -4.33 -5.00
N LYS A 35 -10.13 -3.93 -4.38
CA LYS A 35 -10.36 -2.59 -3.84
C LYS A 35 -10.95 -2.71 -2.45
N TYR A 36 -10.36 -2.00 -1.50
CA TYR A 36 -10.81 -1.96 -0.10
C TYR A 36 -11.14 -0.52 0.27
N LEU A 37 -12.04 -0.32 1.22
CA LEU A 37 -12.12 0.96 1.92
C LEU A 37 -10.80 1.18 2.66
N SER A 38 -10.25 2.39 2.60
CA SER A 38 -9.01 2.74 3.31
C SER A 38 -9.18 2.70 4.83
N GLU A 39 -10.42 2.95 5.29
CA GLU A 39 -10.85 2.75 6.67
C GLU A 39 -12.20 2.03 6.64
N ASP A 40 -12.24 0.82 7.20
CA ASP A 40 -13.44 -0.01 7.29
C ASP A 40 -13.69 -0.43 8.74
N PRO A 41 -14.74 0.10 9.40
CA PRO A 41 -15.09 -0.32 10.76
C PRO A 41 -15.38 -1.82 10.89
N ALA A 42 -15.82 -2.48 9.81
CA ALA A 42 -16.09 -3.93 9.80
C ALA A 42 -14.82 -4.76 9.63
N ARG A 43 -13.71 -4.15 9.20
CA ARG A 43 -12.39 -4.79 9.00
C ARG A 43 -11.31 -3.93 9.64
N PRO A 44 -11.21 -3.94 10.98
CA PRO A 44 -10.21 -3.15 11.69
C PRO A 44 -8.79 -3.56 11.28
N GLY A 45 -7.97 -2.57 10.94
CA GLY A 45 -6.59 -2.78 10.48
C GLY A 45 -6.26 -1.95 9.24
N ASP A 46 -5.06 -2.14 8.73
CA ASP A 46 -4.62 -1.46 7.51
C ASP A 46 -5.13 -2.19 6.25
N ALA A 47 -5.83 -1.47 5.37
CA ALA A 47 -6.43 -2.02 4.17
C ALA A 47 -5.41 -2.70 3.23
N ALA A 48 -4.18 -2.18 3.14
CA ALA A 48 -3.13 -2.78 2.33
C ALA A 48 -2.68 -4.14 2.90
N VAL A 49 -2.54 -4.22 4.22
CA VAL A 49 -2.20 -5.48 4.91
C VAL A 49 -3.31 -6.51 4.73
N GLY A 50 -4.57 -6.11 4.90
CA GLY A 50 -5.73 -6.97 4.67
C GLY A 50 -5.76 -7.51 3.25
N ALA A 51 -5.60 -6.64 2.25
CA ALA A 51 -5.57 -7.06 0.84
C ALA A 51 -4.43 -8.05 0.53
N ILE A 52 -3.22 -7.83 1.07
CA ILE A 52 -2.10 -8.77 0.88
C ILE A 52 -2.45 -10.15 1.46
N ARG A 53 -3.01 -10.21 2.66
CA ARG A 53 -3.36 -11.49 3.32
C ARG A 53 -4.49 -12.21 2.58
N ASP A 54 -5.52 -11.49 2.16
CA ASP A 54 -6.64 -12.06 1.40
C ASP A 54 -6.17 -12.59 0.05
N LEU A 55 -5.33 -11.84 -0.68
CA LEU A 55 -4.80 -12.26 -1.99
C LEU A 55 -3.87 -13.47 -1.90
N THR A 56 -3.01 -13.50 -0.87
CA THR A 56 -2.05 -14.60 -0.69
C THR A 56 -2.65 -15.82 0.00
N GLY A 57 -3.85 -15.69 0.61
CA GLY A 57 -4.46 -16.74 1.41
C GLY A 57 -3.71 -17.04 2.71
N ALA A 58 -2.82 -16.15 3.15
CA ALA A 58 -1.94 -16.40 4.29
C ALA A 58 -2.67 -16.40 5.64
N GLY A 59 -3.88 -15.83 5.72
CA GLY A 59 -4.58 -15.62 6.99
C GLY A 59 -3.68 -14.89 7.99
N ASP A 60 -3.63 -15.34 9.24
CA ASP A 60 -2.71 -14.84 10.27
C ASP A 60 -1.31 -15.46 10.21
N GLY A 61 -1.06 -16.36 9.25
CA GLY A 61 0.21 -17.03 9.06
C GLY A 61 1.29 -16.16 8.42
N ALA A 62 2.41 -16.81 8.11
CA ALA A 62 3.54 -16.20 7.39
C ALA A 62 3.15 -15.90 5.94
N LEU A 63 3.58 -14.74 5.44
CA LEU A 63 3.38 -14.35 4.05
C LEU A 63 4.30 -15.17 3.13
N PRO A 64 3.84 -15.56 1.93
CA PRO A 64 4.71 -16.16 0.93
C PRO A 64 5.75 -15.15 0.41
N PRO A 65 6.77 -15.59 -0.33
CA PRO A 65 7.68 -14.68 -1.02
C PRO A 65 6.92 -13.66 -1.86
N LEU A 66 7.19 -12.38 -1.63
CA LEU A 66 6.48 -11.28 -2.29
C LEU A 66 7.36 -10.05 -2.50
N ALA A 67 7.05 -9.26 -3.53
CA ALA A 67 7.53 -7.91 -3.77
C ALA A 67 6.36 -6.96 -3.61
N ILE A 68 6.53 -5.89 -2.83
CA ILE A 68 5.51 -4.84 -2.68
C ILE A 68 6.07 -3.53 -3.22
N ARG A 69 5.24 -2.82 -3.97
CA ARG A 69 5.40 -1.38 -4.23
C ARG A 69 4.16 -0.67 -3.72
N MET A 70 4.37 0.32 -2.86
CA MET A 70 3.27 1.10 -2.28
C MET A 70 3.43 2.56 -2.68
N GLY A 71 2.40 3.08 -3.33
CA GLY A 71 2.12 4.50 -3.45
C GLY A 71 1.02 4.90 -2.47
N SER A 72 1.03 6.15 -2.04
CA SER A 72 -0.06 6.69 -1.25
C SER A 72 -0.22 8.18 -1.51
N THR A 73 -1.46 8.65 -1.43
CA THR A 73 -1.80 10.07 -1.50
C THR A 73 -1.98 10.70 -0.11
N VAL A 74 -1.81 9.95 0.99
CA VAL A 74 -2.05 10.44 2.35
C VAL A 74 -1.22 11.69 2.67
N ALA A 75 0.08 11.69 2.36
CA ALA A 75 0.94 12.84 2.63
C ALA A 75 0.53 14.08 1.81
N THR A 76 0.22 13.89 0.53
CA THR A 76 -0.22 14.97 -0.36
C THR A 76 -1.57 15.53 0.09
N ASN A 77 -2.51 14.68 0.49
CA ASN A 77 -3.81 15.13 1.02
C ASN A 77 -3.65 15.88 2.34
N ALA A 78 -2.79 15.39 3.24
CA ALA A 78 -2.50 16.09 4.49
C ALA A 78 -1.91 17.50 4.23
N LEU A 79 -1.05 17.64 3.22
CA LEU A 79 -0.52 18.93 2.79
C LEU A 79 -1.63 19.85 2.24
N LEU A 80 -2.45 19.35 1.33
CA LEU A 80 -3.54 20.12 0.69
C LEU A 80 -4.61 20.55 1.70
N GLU A 81 -4.95 19.68 2.64
CA GLU A 81 -5.96 19.92 3.69
C GLU A 81 -5.38 20.64 4.91
N ARG A 82 -4.07 20.96 4.90
CA ARG A 82 -3.34 21.57 6.03
C ARG A 82 -3.48 20.80 7.35
N LYS A 83 -3.52 19.47 7.27
CA LYS A 83 -3.60 18.55 8.42
C LYS A 83 -2.22 18.04 8.87
N GLY A 84 -1.19 18.86 8.73
CA GLY A 84 0.16 18.55 9.23
C GLY A 84 0.34 18.90 10.71
N GLU A 85 1.44 18.43 11.29
CA GLU A 85 1.83 18.78 12.66
C GLU A 85 2.36 20.21 12.78
N ARG A 86 2.10 20.85 13.94
CA ARG A 86 2.60 22.21 14.22
C ARG A 86 4.13 22.22 14.17
N THR A 87 4.69 22.95 13.20
CA THR A 87 6.13 22.98 12.94
C THR A 87 6.65 24.41 12.95
N LEU A 88 7.76 24.68 13.63
CA LEU A 88 8.45 25.97 13.64
C LEU A 88 9.67 25.94 12.71
N LEU A 89 9.86 26.99 11.92
CA LEU A 89 11.07 27.21 11.14
C LEU A 89 11.99 28.18 11.90
N ALA A 90 13.15 27.70 12.35
CA ALA A 90 14.23 28.54 12.88
C ALA A 90 15.30 28.70 11.79
N THR A 91 15.58 29.94 11.41
CA THR A 91 16.62 30.26 10.42
C THR A 91 17.54 31.34 10.97
N ARG A 92 18.79 31.35 10.49
CA ARG A 92 19.71 32.45 10.82
C ARG A 92 19.24 33.72 10.14
N TRP A 93 19.33 34.84 10.85
CA TRP A 93 19.19 36.15 10.26
C TRP A 93 20.46 36.47 9.45
N ASN A 94 20.32 36.81 8.18
CA ASN A 94 21.41 37.41 7.39
C ASN A 94 21.15 38.92 7.32
N ALA A 95 21.96 39.69 8.04
CA ALA A 95 22.11 41.13 7.87
C ALA A 95 23.27 41.42 6.89
#